data_AF-A0ABD5VR93-F1
#
_entry.id   AF-A0ABD5VR93-F1
#
_cell.length_a   1.000
_cell.length_b   1.000
_cell.length_c   1.000
_cell.angle_alpha   90.00
_cell.angle_beta   90.00
_cell.angle_gamma   90.00
#
_symmetry.space_group_name_H-M   'P 1'
#
loop_
_entity.id
_entity.type
_entity.pdbx_description
1 polymer ?
#
loop_
_entity_poly.entity_id
_entity_poly.type
_entity_poly.pdbx_seq_one_letter_code
_entity_poly.pdbx_strand_id
1 'polypeptide(L)' 'MTLGETEADELAYELAQTEYDAVERDGLRAAWSTDGTVVTVSELDNGDEMEYDAEDLVRATSDREVSHARNEPEV' A
#
# COMPACT_ATOMS: atom_id res chain seq x y z
N MET A 1 11.81 -1.68 -4.19
CA MET A 1 10.41 -1.71 -4.63
C MET A 1 9.86 -0.34 -4.31
N THR A 2 9.45 0.43 -5.30
CA THR A 2 8.95 1.80 -5.08
C THR A 2 7.44 1.68 -4.94
N LEU A 3 6.93 1.99 -3.74
CA LEU A 3 5.50 1.94 -3.51
C LEU A 3 4.79 3.02 -4.34
N GLY A 4 3.75 2.64 -5.08
CA GLY A 4 2.95 3.52 -5.96
C GLY A 4 3.31 3.56 -7.45
N GLU A 5 4.06 2.58 -7.99
CA GLU A 5 4.31 2.48 -9.45
C GLU A 5 3.25 1.66 -10.21
N THR A 6 2.39 0.91 -9.49
CA THR A 6 1.44 -0.05 -10.08
C THR A 6 0.05 0.10 -9.47
N GLU A 7 -1.00 -0.24 -10.22
CA GLU A 7 -2.40 -0.18 -9.76
C GLU A 7 -2.65 -1.03 -8.49
N ALA A 8 -1.95 -2.17 -8.37
CA ALA A 8 -1.98 -3.00 -7.16
C ALA A 8 -1.37 -2.30 -5.94
N ASP A 9 -0.34 -1.50 -6.17
CA ASP A 9 0.38 -0.75 -5.16
C ASP A 9 -0.48 0.39 -4.59
N GLU A 10 -1.17 1.10 -5.49
CA GLU A 10 -2.15 2.12 -5.13
C GLU A 10 -3.32 1.52 -4.34
N LEU A 11 -3.80 0.33 -4.72
CA LEU A 11 -4.89 -0.35 -4.04
C LEU A 11 -4.48 -0.85 -2.64
N ALA A 12 -3.28 -1.41 -2.50
CA ALA A 12 -2.74 -1.82 -1.21
C ALA A 12 -2.60 -0.62 -0.26
N TYR A 13 -2.10 0.50 -0.79
CA TYR A 13 -1.96 1.76 -0.04
C TYR A 13 -3.31 2.38 0.34
N GLU A 14 -4.30 2.33 -0.56
CA GLU A 14 -5.66 2.76 -0.28
C GLU A 14 -6.27 1.95 0.86
N LEU A 15 -6.17 0.61 0.80
CA LEU A 15 -6.66 -0.26 1.87
C LEU A 15 -5.98 0.07 3.21
N ALA A 16 -4.65 0.28 3.20
CA ALA A 16 -3.87 0.60 4.39
C ALA A 16 -4.27 1.91 5.09
N GLN A 17 -4.88 2.85 4.35
CA GLN A 17 -5.36 4.12 4.91
C GLN A 17 -6.83 4.06 5.35
N THR A 18 -7.51 2.93 5.17
CA THR A 18 -8.92 2.77 5.48
C THR A 18 -9.15 1.78 6.62
N GLU A 19 -10.36 1.79 7.17
CA GLU A 19 -10.80 0.85 8.21
C GLU A 19 -11.44 -0.42 7.64
N TYR A 20 -11.35 -0.62 6.31
CA TYR A 20 -11.95 -1.77 5.64
C TYR A 20 -11.03 -3.00 5.71
N ASP A 21 -11.63 -4.18 5.87
CA ASP A 21 -10.92 -5.47 5.81
C ASP A 21 -10.45 -5.83 4.37
N ALA A 22 -11.16 -5.36 3.35
CA ALA A 22 -10.82 -5.59 1.95
C ALA A 22 -11.44 -4.53 1.03
N VAL A 23 -10.77 -4.24 -0.08
CA VAL A 23 -11.22 -3.33 -1.13
C VAL A 23 -11.00 -3.99 -2.50
N GLU A 24 -11.97 -3.83 -3.39
CA GLU A 24 -11.92 -4.36 -4.76
C GLU A 24 -12.08 -3.20 -5.76
N ARG A 25 -11.18 -3.11 -6.74
CA ARG A 25 -11.18 -2.04 -7.74
C ARG A 25 -10.51 -2.49 -9.03
N ASP A 26 -11.10 -2.15 -10.18
CA ASP A 26 -10.55 -2.46 -11.51
C ASP A 26 -10.08 -3.91 -11.74
N GLY A 27 -10.78 -4.89 -11.15
CA GLY A 27 -10.41 -6.30 -11.28
C GLY A 27 -9.28 -6.74 -10.34
N LEU A 28 -8.89 -5.90 -9.39
CA LEU A 28 -7.93 -6.19 -8.32
C LEU A 28 -8.69 -6.26 -6.99
N ARG A 29 -8.22 -7.13 -6.10
CA ARG A 29 -8.74 -7.27 -4.74
C ARG A 29 -7.61 -7.15 -3.74
N ALA A 30 -7.59 -6.08 -2.94
CA ALA A 30 -6.74 -5.96 -1.78
C ALA A 30 -7.48 -6.44 -0.53
N ALA A 31 -6.84 -7.25 0.30
CA ALA A 31 -7.38 -7.70 1.56
C ALA A 31 -6.30 -7.77 2.64
N TRP A 32 -6.68 -7.46 3.88
CA TRP A 32 -5.82 -7.68 5.02
C TRP A 32 -5.68 -9.19 5.29
N SER A 33 -4.47 -9.60 5.62
CA SER A 33 -4.22 -10.90 6.23
C SER A 33 -4.92 -10.99 7.58
N THR A 34 -5.25 -12.21 8.00
CA THR A 34 -5.90 -12.48 9.31
C THR A 34 -5.16 -11.87 10.51
N ASP A 35 -3.85 -11.68 10.40
CA ASP A 35 -3.01 -11.08 11.44
C ASP A 35 -3.01 -9.54 11.42
N GLY A 36 -3.53 -8.91 10.36
CA GLY A 36 -3.55 -7.45 10.19
C GLY A 36 -2.19 -6.82 9.85
N THR A 37 -1.19 -7.65 9.55
CA THR A 37 0.20 -7.20 9.32
C THR A 37 0.55 -7.08 7.83
N VAL A 38 -0.17 -7.80 6.97
CA VAL A 38 0.13 -7.90 5.53
C VAL A 38 -1.14 -7.59 4.73
N VAL A 39 -1.00 -6.82 3.65
CA VAL A 39 -2.03 -6.58 2.65
C VAL A 39 -1.72 -7.43 1.43
N THR A 40 -2.65 -8.30 1.05
CA THR A 40 -2.53 -9.15 -0.14
C THR A 40 -3.41 -8.58 -1.24
N VAL A 41 -2.82 -8.30 -2.41
CA VAL A 41 -3.53 -7.86 -3.61
C VAL A 41 -3.53 -8.98 -4.63
N SER A 42 -4.72 -9.41 -5.03
CA SER A 42 -4.90 -10.47 -6.03
C SER A 42 -5.58 -9.92 -7.29
N GLU A 43 -5.07 -10.28 -8.46
CA GLU A 43 -5.72 -10.05 -9.75
C GLU A 43 -6.87 -11.06 -9.95
N LEU A 44 -8.07 -10.56 -10.19
CA LEU A 44 -9.25 -11.40 -10.46
C LEU A 44 -9.22 -12.04 -11.85
N ASP A 45 -8.48 -11.44 -12.79
CA ASP A 45 -8.42 -11.88 -14.19
C ASP A 45 -7.34 -12.94 -14.42
N ASN A 46 -6.13 -12.72 -13.89
CA ASN A 46 -4.96 -13.60 -14.11
C ASN A 46 -4.61 -14.48 -12.89
N GLY A 47 -5.10 -14.14 -11.69
CA GLY A 47 -4.79 -14.87 -10.47
C GLY A 47 -3.40 -14.60 -9.90
N ASP A 48 -2.71 -13.57 -10.38
CA ASP A 48 -1.47 -13.08 -9.79
C ASP A 48 -1.74 -12.49 -8.40
N GLU A 49 -0.87 -12.80 -7.44
CA GLU A 49 -0.96 -12.35 -6.06
C GLU A 49 0.32 -11.61 -5.67
N MET A 50 0.14 -10.46 -5.02
CA MET A 50 1.19 -9.60 -4.53
C MET A 50 0.95 -9.32 -3.05
N GLU A 51 1.96 -9.61 -2.23
CA GLU A 51 1.91 -9.35 -0.79
C GLU A 51 2.70 -8.08 -0.45
N TYR A 52 2.07 -7.24 0.36
CA TYR A 52 2.62 -5.98 0.83
C TYR A 52 2.64 -5.96 2.35
N ASP A 53 3.80 -5.66 2.92
CA ASP A 53 3.92 -5.50 4.36
C ASP A 53 3.35 -4.13 4.78
N ALA A 54 2.43 -4.13 5.73
CA ALA A 54 1.77 -2.89 6.15
C ALA A 54 2.72 -1.94 6.90
N GLU A 55 3.73 -2.47 7.60
CA GLU A 55 4.74 -1.63 8.22
C GLU A 55 5.59 -0.94 7.15
N ASP A 56 5.87 -1.61 6.03
CA ASP A 56 6.56 -1.02 4.88
C ASP A 56 5.71 0.03 4.15
N LEU A 57 4.41 -0.23 3.98
CA LEU A 57 3.44 0.73 3.42
C LEU A 57 3.37 2.03 4.25
N VAL A 58 3.30 1.91 5.58
CA VAL A 58 3.28 3.06 6.50
C VAL A 58 4.64 3.74 6.56
N ARG A 59 5.74 2.98 6.55
CA ARG A 59 7.10 3.54 6.56
C ARG A 59 7.45 4.28 5.28
N ALA A 60 7.02 3.82 4.11
CA ALA A 60 7.27 4.52 2.85
C ALA A 60 6.60 5.90 2.83
N THR A 61 5.45 6.03 3.50
CA THR A 61 4.82 7.34 3.74
C THR A 61 5.64 8.18 4.69
N SER A 62 6.13 7.60 5.80
CA SER A 62 7.00 8.30 6.74
C SER A 62 8.34 8.73 6.14
N ASP A 63 8.97 7.95 5.27
CA ASP A 63 10.24 8.32 4.62
C ASP A 63 10.03 9.44 3.58
N ARG A 64 8.87 9.44 2.92
CA ARG A 64 8.44 10.53 2.03
C ARG A 64 8.12 11.81 2.80
N GLU A 65 7.51 11.72 3.98
CA GLU A 65 7.31 12.87 4.87
C GLU A 65 8.63 13.37 5.50
N VAL A 66 9.54 12.48 5.87
CA VAL A 66 10.87 12.83 6.42
C VAL A 66 11.78 13.44 5.36
N SER A 67 11.75 12.95 4.12
CA SER A 67 12.49 13.56 3.00
C SER A 67 11.93 14.93 2.62
N HIS A 68 10.61 15.13 2.74
CA HIS A 68 10.01 16.46 2.57
C HIS A 68 10.37 17.40 3.75
N ALA A 69 10.38 16.91 4.99
CA ALA A 69 10.73 17.67 6.18
C ALA A 69 12.22 18.06 6.27
N ARG A 70 13.13 17.31 5.63
CA ARG A 70 14.56 17.66 5.56
C ARG A 70 14.91 18.63 4.42
N ASN A 71 13.96 18.97 3.56
CA ASN A 71 14.15 19.90 2.43
C ASN A 71 13.31 21.18 2.56
N GLU A 72 12.94 21.56 3.78
CA GLU A 72 12.65 22.97 4.09
C GLU A 72 13.96 23.60 4.60
N PRO A 73 14.73 24.31 3.76
CA PRO A 73 15.75 25.20 4.30
C PRO A 73 15.02 26.26 5.12
N GLU A 74 15.22 26.24 6.43
CA GLU A 74 15.08 27.46 7.21
C GLU A 74 16.08 28.48 6.63
N VAL A 75 15.51 29.58 6.12
CA VAL A 75 16.07 30.86 5.61
C VAL A 75 16.51 30.99 4.15
#